data_AF-A0A8D8JR56-F1
#
_entry.id   AF-A0A8D8JR56-F1
#
_cell.length_a   1.000
_cell.length_b   1.000
_cell.length_c   1.000
_cell.angle_alpha   90.00
_cell.angle_beta   90.00
_cell.angle_gamma   90.00
#
_symmetry.space_group_name_H-M   'P 1'
#
loop_
_entity.id
_entity.type
_entity.pdbx_description
1 polymer ?
#
loop_
_entity_poly.entity_id
_entity_poly.type
_entity_poly.pdbx_seq_one_letter_code
_entity_poly.pdbx_strand_id
1 'polypeptide(L)'
;MTDPASATSPASEKLTEAQRNVEEFWPEVAAEIHRVKHIEPGNQLLPLARIKKIMKLDEDVKMISAEAPLLFAKAAEIFIQELTLRAWLHTEDNKRRTLQRSDIAMAIAKYDMFDFLIDIVPR
;
A
#
# COMPACT_ATOMS: atom_id res chain seq x y z
N MET A 1 1.31 16.19 55.59
CA MET A 1 1.26 17.38 54.72
C MET A 1 2.10 17.07 53.51
N THR A 2 1.45 16.96 52.33
CA THR A 2 1.97 16.98 50.93
C THR A 2 3.03 15.93 50.54
N ASP A 3 2.95 15.10 49.50
CA ASP A 3 1.95 14.66 48.51
C ASP A 3 2.55 13.40 47.83
N PRO A 4 1.77 12.39 47.41
CA PRO A 4 2.28 11.31 46.58
C PRO A 4 2.30 11.76 45.11
N ALA A 5 3.48 11.80 44.52
CA ALA A 5 3.64 12.11 43.09
C ALA A 5 2.91 11.05 42.26
N SER A 6 1.84 11.50 41.59
CA SER A 6 1.08 10.84 40.54
C SER A 6 2.01 10.25 39.49
N ALA A 7 2.19 8.93 39.52
CA ALA A 7 2.65 8.17 38.36
C ALA A 7 1.47 8.10 37.37
N THR A 8 1.36 9.10 36.51
CA THR A 8 0.46 9.07 35.37
C THR A 8 1.05 8.08 34.36
N SER A 9 0.58 6.83 34.40
CA SER A 9 0.82 5.87 33.32
C SER A 9 0.32 6.48 32.01
N PRO A 10 1.09 6.44 30.90
CA PRO A 10 0.56 6.87 29.62
C PRO A 10 -0.58 5.92 29.25
N ALA A 11 -1.78 6.47 29.11
CA ALA A 11 -2.92 5.71 28.62
C ALA A 11 -2.53 5.11 27.26
N SER A 12 -2.68 3.80 27.10
CA SER A 12 -2.57 3.14 25.79
C SER A 12 -3.68 3.69 24.91
N GLU A 13 -3.37 4.72 24.11
CA GLU A 13 -4.29 5.27 23.13
C GLU A 13 -4.62 4.16 22.14
N LYS A 14 -5.91 3.82 22.06
CA LYS A 14 -6.39 2.81 21.12
C LYS A 14 -6.16 3.34 19.70
N LEU A 15 -5.43 2.57 18.90
CA LEU A 15 -5.20 2.84 17.48
C LEU A 15 -6.53 3.08 16.75
N THR A 16 -6.54 3.95 15.74
CA THR A 16 -7.68 4.11 14.83
C THR A 16 -7.86 2.85 13.98
N GLU A 17 -9.02 2.73 13.33
CA GLU A 17 -9.25 1.62 12.38
C GLU A 17 -8.25 1.64 11.22
N ALA A 18 -7.99 2.81 10.63
CA ALA A 18 -7.00 2.94 9.58
C ALA A 18 -5.58 2.57 10.03
N GLN A 19 -5.19 2.93 11.25
CA GLN A 19 -3.89 2.55 11.82
C GLN A 19 -3.76 1.04 11.96
N ARG A 20 -4.78 0.37 12.52
CA ARG A 20 -4.80 -1.10 12.61
C ARG A 20 -4.73 -1.76 11.23
N ASN A 21 -5.51 -1.28 10.27
CA ASN A 21 -5.50 -1.82 8.90
C ASN A 21 -4.10 -1.76 8.28
N VAL A 22 -3.32 -0.70 8.55
CA VAL A 22 -1.93 -0.59 8.06
C VAL A 22 -0.98 -1.55 8.80
N GLU A 23 -1.14 -1.73 10.11
CA GLU A 23 -0.32 -2.67 10.90
C GLU A 23 -0.56 -4.13 10.52
N GLU A 24 -1.81 -4.48 10.25
CA GLU A 24 -2.24 -5.86 9.93
C GLU A 24 -2.03 -6.22 8.45
N PHE A 25 -1.87 -5.22 7.57
CA PHE A 25 -1.81 -5.41 6.11
C PHE A 25 -0.76 -6.43 5.66
N TRP A 26 0.52 -6.23 6.00
CA TRP A 26 1.59 -7.12 5.53
C TRP A 26 1.54 -8.53 6.14
N PRO A 27 1.26 -8.71 7.44
CA PRO A 27 0.96 -10.03 8.00
C PRO A 27 -0.15 -10.77 7.24
N GLU A 28 -1.23 -10.09 6.89
CA GLU A 28 -2.34 -10.67 6.13
C GLU A 28 -1.96 -11.02 4.69
N VAL A 29 -1.32 -10.09 3.98
CA VAL A 29 -0.81 -10.31 2.62
C VAL A 29 0.16 -11.48 2.57
N ALA A 30 1.10 -11.55 3.52
CA ALA A 30 2.04 -12.66 3.60
C ALA A 30 1.30 -13.98 3.83
N ALA A 31 0.33 -14.02 4.75
CA ALA A 31 -0.46 -15.21 4.99
C ALA A 31 -1.30 -15.62 3.77
N GLU A 32 -1.84 -14.66 3.01
CA GLU A 32 -2.53 -14.90 1.75
C GLU A 32 -1.60 -15.55 0.72
N ILE A 33 -0.44 -14.96 0.48
CA ILE A 33 0.54 -15.44 -0.50
C ILE A 33 0.98 -16.88 -0.17
N HIS A 34 1.23 -17.21 1.10
CA HIS A 34 1.58 -18.57 1.51
C HIS A 34 0.46 -19.59 1.26
N ARG A 35 -0.81 -19.16 1.20
CA ARG A 35 -1.96 -20.02 0.88
C ARG A 35 -2.18 -20.20 -0.62
N VAL A 36 -1.57 -19.39 -1.47
CA VAL A 36 -1.70 -19.49 -2.93
C VAL A 36 -0.99 -20.75 -3.41
N LYS A 37 -1.76 -21.79 -3.75
CA LYS A 37 -1.22 -23.07 -4.28
C LYS A 37 -1.06 -23.05 -5.80
N HIS A 38 -1.97 -22.40 -6.50
CA HIS A 38 -1.98 -22.30 -7.96
C HIS A 38 -2.42 -20.90 -8.36
N ILE A 39 -1.74 -20.34 -9.36
CA ILE A 39 -2.12 -19.05 -9.95
C ILE A 39 -2.72 -19.34 -11.33
N GLU A 40 -4.05 -19.25 -11.42
CA GLU A 40 -4.76 -19.48 -12.68
C GLU A 40 -4.79 -18.19 -13.52
N PRO A 41 -4.24 -18.19 -14.75
CA PRO A 41 -4.36 -17.07 -15.67
C PRO A 41 -5.85 -16.82 -16.00
N GLY A 42 -6.35 -15.61 -15.75
CA GLY A 42 -7.73 -15.22 -16.04
C GLY A 42 -8.52 -14.74 -14.82
N ASN A 43 -8.07 -15.05 -13.60
CA ASN A 43 -8.72 -14.61 -12.37
C ASN A 43 -8.10 -13.33 -11.78
N GLN A 44 -7.17 -12.70 -12.49
CA GLN A 44 -6.51 -11.48 -12.02
C GLN A 44 -7.42 -10.27 -12.16
N LEU A 45 -7.45 -9.40 -11.15
CA LEU A 45 -8.17 -8.13 -11.19
C LEU A 45 -7.64 -7.20 -12.30
N LEU A 46 -6.36 -7.31 -12.60
CA LEU A 46 -5.67 -6.49 -13.59
C LEU A 46 -5.43 -7.25 -14.90
N PRO A 47 -5.75 -6.67 -16.07
CA PRO A 47 -5.60 -7.35 -17.35
C PRO A 47 -4.13 -7.56 -17.72
N LEU A 48 -3.70 -8.83 -17.81
CA LEU A 48 -2.32 -9.21 -18.13
C LEU A 48 -1.79 -8.59 -19.42
N ALA A 49 -2.65 -8.44 -20.44
CA ALA A 49 -2.28 -7.81 -21.71
C ALA A 49 -1.88 -6.34 -21.54
N ARG A 50 -2.51 -5.59 -20.63
CA ARG A 50 -2.17 -4.19 -20.34
C ARG A 50 -0.87 -4.09 -19.56
N ILE A 51 -0.68 -4.97 -18.58
CA ILE A 51 0.58 -5.08 -17.83
C ILE A 51 1.74 -5.35 -18.80
N LYS A 52 1.60 -6.38 -19.66
CA LYS A 52 2.59 -6.71 -20.69
C LYS A 52 2.86 -5.53 -21.64
N LYS A 53 1.82 -4.76 -22.00
CA LYS A 53 1.99 -3.56 -22.83
C LYS A 53 2.78 -2.45 -22.12
N ILE A 54 2.55 -2.22 -20.83
CA ILE A 54 3.31 -1.25 -20.03
C ILE A 54 4.78 -1.68 -19.91
N MET A 55 5.04 -2.96 -19.61
CA MET A 55 6.41 -3.51 -19.57
C MET A 55 7.16 -3.34 -20.89
N LYS A 56 6.45 -3.29 -22.02
CA LYS A 56 7.00 -3.10 -23.38
C LYS A 56 7.20 -1.64 -23.78
N LEU A 57 6.87 -0.68 -22.92
CA LEU A 57 7.20 0.73 -23.15
C LEU A 57 8.70 0.98 -23.02
N ASP A 58 9.41 0.12 -22.29
CA ASP A 58 10.86 0.10 -22.22
C ASP A 58 11.42 -0.59 -23.49
N GLU A 59 12.22 0.16 -24.26
CA GLU A 59 12.78 -0.27 -25.54
C GLU A 59 13.77 -1.45 -25.40
N ASP A 60 14.38 -1.60 -24.21
CA ASP A 60 15.35 -2.67 -23.94
C ASP A 60 14.66 -4.02 -23.65
N VAL A 61 13.34 -4.03 -23.44
CA VAL A 61 12.57 -5.23 -23.11
C VAL A 61 12.18 -6.00 -24.39
N LYS A 62 12.94 -7.05 -24.72
CA LYS A 62 12.72 -7.89 -25.93
C LYS A 62 11.70 -9.01 -25.75
N MET A 63 11.84 -9.86 -24.74
CA MET A 63 10.92 -10.96 -24.46
C MET A 63 10.45 -10.87 -23.02
N ILE A 64 9.20 -11.27 -22.77
CA ILE A 64 8.58 -11.25 -21.45
C ILE A 64 8.05 -12.66 -21.19
N SER A 65 8.54 -13.31 -20.12
CA SER A 65 8.01 -14.58 -19.66
C SER A 65 6.51 -14.47 -19.34
N ALA A 66 5.74 -15.54 -19.56
CA ALA A 66 4.31 -15.57 -19.22
C ALA A 66 4.06 -15.35 -17.71
N GLU A 67 5.02 -15.69 -16.87
CA GLU A 67 4.94 -15.55 -15.40
C GLU A 67 5.09 -14.10 -14.94
N ALA A 68 5.84 -13.27 -15.66
CA ALA A 68 6.15 -11.92 -15.20
C ALA A 68 4.89 -11.01 -15.14
N PRO A 69 4.02 -10.95 -16.16
CA PRO A 69 2.76 -10.20 -16.06
C PRO A 69 1.85 -10.70 -14.94
N LEU A 70 1.90 -11.99 -14.63
CA LEU A 70 1.10 -12.62 -13.59
C LEU A 70 1.55 -12.16 -12.20
N LEU A 71 2.86 -12.16 -11.96
CA LEU A 71 3.46 -11.62 -10.74
C LEU A 71 3.18 -10.12 -10.59
N PHE A 72 3.34 -9.34 -11.68
CA PHE A 72 3.04 -7.92 -11.67
C PHE A 72 1.57 -7.63 -11.40
N ALA A 73 0.63 -8.47 -11.85
CA ALA A 73 -0.78 -8.31 -11.53
C ALA A 73 -1.00 -8.34 -10.01
N LYS A 74 -0.45 -9.34 -9.30
CA LYS A 74 -0.61 -9.44 -7.85
C LYS A 74 0.20 -8.37 -7.11
N ALA A 75 1.41 -8.06 -7.56
CA ALA A 75 2.24 -7.01 -6.96
C ALA A 75 1.58 -5.63 -7.08
N ALA A 76 1.01 -5.30 -8.24
CA ALA A 76 0.31 -4.04 -8.45
C ALA A 76 -0.99 -3.94 -7.62
N GLU A 77 -1.71 -5.06 -7.45
CA GLU A 77 -2.86 -5.13 -6.55
C GLU A 77 -2.47 -4.79 -5.10
N ILE A 78 -1.44 -5.46 -4.56
CA ILE A 78 -0.92 -5.23 -3.21
C ILE A 78 -0.41 -3.78 -3.08
N PHE A 79 0.32 -3.29 -4.07
CA PHE A 79 0.85 -1.93 -4.09
C PHE A 79 -0.26 -0.87 -4.02
N ILE A 80 -1.33 -1.03 -4.82
CA ILE A 80 -2.47 -0.10 -4.82
C ILE A 80 -3.17 -0.12 -3.45
N GLN A 81 -3.37 -1.30 -2.85
CA GLN A 81 -3.99 -1.43 -1.54
C GLN A 81 -3.14 -0.75 -0.46
N GLU A 82 -1.84 -1.01 -0.42
CA GLU A 82 -0.93 -0.42 0.57
C GLU A 82 -0.89 1.10 0.46
N LEU A 83 -0.68 1.62 -0.76
CA LEU A 83 -0.64 3.06 -0.99
C LEU A 83 -1.96 3.73 -0.60
N THR A 84 -3.10 3.07 -0.89
CA THR A 84 -4.43 3.56 -0.53
C THR A 84 -4.61 3.61 0.99
N LEU A 85 -4.23 2.55 1.71
CA LEU A 85 -4.31 2.51 3.18
C LEU A 85 -3.44 3.61 3.82
N ARG A 86 -2.20 3.76 3.34
CA ARG A 86 -1.28 4.79 3.83
C ARG A 86 -1.78 6.21 3.53
N ALA A 87 -2.36 6.44 2.36
CA ALA A 87 -3.00 7.71 2.03
C ALA A 87 -4.25 7.96 2.88
N TRP A 88 -5.03 6.91 3.16
CA TRP A 88 -6.24 7.01 3.97
C TRP A 88 -5.97 7.48 5.41
N LEU A 89 -4.81 7.14 6.00
CA LEU A 89 -4.37 7.71 7.28
C LEU A 89 -4.44 9.25 7.26
N HIS A 90 -3.95 9.87 6.19
CA HIS A 90 -3.99 11.33 6.05
C HIS A 90 -5.39 11.88 5.78
N THR A 91 -6.25 11.10 5.12
CA THR A 91 -7.67 11.46 4.97
C THR A 91 -8.35 11.53 6.34
N GLU A 92 -8.14 10.52 7.20
CA GLU A 92 -8.69 10.46 8.55
C GLU A 92 -8.10 11.50 9.50
N ASP A 93 -6.79 11.72 9.48
CA ASP A 93 -6.11 12.75 10.28
C ASP A 93 -6.69 14.14 10.00
N ASN A 94 -7.09 14.40 8.75
CA ASN A 94 -7.75 15.62 8.32
C ASN A 94 -9.27 15.62 8.55
N LYS A 95 -9.82 14.62 9.26
CA LYS A 95 -11.25 14.45 9.57
C LYS A 95 -12.13 14.40 8.32
N ARG A 96 -11.59 13.91 7.21
CA ARG A 96 -12.30 13.74 5.93
C ARG A 96 -12.73 12.29 5.75
N ARG A 97 -13.70 12.09 4.86
CA ARG A 97 -14.19 10.77 4.42
C ARG A 97 -14.04 10.56 2.91
N THR A 98 -13.32 11.47 2.25
CA THR A 98 -13.06 11.45 0.82
C THR A 98 -11.55 11.53 0.62
N LEU A 99 -10.99 10.47 0.04
CA LEU A 99 -9.57 10.40 -0.31
C LEU A 99 -9.26 11.42 -1.41
N GLN A 100 -8.19 12.19 -1.23
CA GLN A 100 -7.78 13.23 -2.16
C GLN A 100 -6.38 12.97 -2.70
N ARG A 101 -6.04 13.59 -3.85
CA ARG A 101 -4.69 13.51 -4.43
C ARG A 101 -3.61 13.97 -3.44
N SER A 102 -3.89 14.99 -2.63
CA SER A 102 -2.97 15.47 -1.59
C SER A 102 -2.65 14.42 -0.54
N ASP A 103 -3.58 13.50 -0.24
CA ASP A 103 -3.36 12.41 0.72
C ASP A 103 -2.35 11.40 0.19
N ILE A 104 -2.45 11.09 -1.10
CA ILE A 104 -1.50 10.23 -1.81
C ILE A 104 -0.12 10.91 -1.84
N ALA A 105 -0.05 12.21 -2.15
CA ALA A 105 1.21 12.94 -2.14
C ALA A 105 1.86 12.96 -0.75
N MET A 106 1.07 13.13 0.32
CA MET A 106 1.57 13.06 1.70
C MET A 106 2.06 11.65 2.06
N ALA A 107 1.36 10.59 1.66
CA ALA A 107 1.81 9.22 1.89
C ALA A 107 3.12 8.92 1.16
N ILE A 108 3.25 9.30 -0.11
CA ILE A 108 4.49 9.16 -0.88
C ILE A 108 5.64 9.89 -0.18
N ALA A 109 5.41 11.13 0.26
CA ALA A 109 6.42 11.92 0.95
C ALA A 109 6.84 11.38 2.33
N LYS A 110 6.02 10.53 2.96
CA LYS A 110 6.25 9.99 4.31
C LYS A 110 7.02 8.67 4.30
N TYR A 111 6.97 7.91 3.21
CA TYR A 111 7.54 6.56 3.13
C TYR A 111 8.52 6.45 1.96
N ASP A 112 9.82 6.36 2.25
CA ASP A 112 10.92 6.33 1.28
C ASP A 112 10.79 5.22 0.22
N MET A 113 10.08 4.13 0.53
CA MET A 113 9.76 3.06 -0.43
C MET A 113 8.99 3.57 -1.66
N PHE A 114 8.31 4.72 -1.56
CA PHE A 114 7.56 5.35 -2.64
C PHE A 114 8.33 6.45 -3.37
N ASP A 115 9.63 6.64 -3.12
CA ASP A 115 10.43 7.69 -3.75
C ASP A 115 10.46 7.61 -5.27
N PHE A 116 10.26 6.41 -5.85
CA PHE A 116 10.13 6.23 -7.30
C PHE A 116 8.93 6.97 -7.92
N LEU A 117 8.02 7.53 -7.11
CA LEU A 117 6.85 8.29 -7.53
C LEU A 117 6.99 9.81 -7.40
N ILE A 118 8.09 10.34 -6.88
CA ILE A 118 8.26 11.78 -6.61
C ILE A 118 8.01 12.62 -7.87
N ASP A 119 8.54 12.18 -9.01
CA ASP A 119 8.39 12.89 -10.29
C ASP A 119 7.01 12.71 -10.93
N ILE A 120 6.22 11.73 -10.47
CA ILE A 120 4.88 11.42 -10.99
C ILE A 120 3.80 12.16 -10.21
N VAL A 121 3.97 12.28 -8.89
CA VAL A 121 3.04 12.95 -8.00
C VAL A 121 3.76 14.13 -7.33
N PRO A 122 3.92 15.26 -8.04
CA PRO A 122 4.45 16.47 -7.42
C PRO A 122 3.54 16.91 -6.27
N ARG A 123 4.19 17.31 -5.18
CA ARG A 123 3.58 17.78 -3.92
C ARG A 123 2.62 18.94 -4.17
#